data_AF-A0AAU8AN88-F1
#
_entry.id   AF-A0AAU8AN88-F1
#
_cell.length_a   1.000
_cell.length_b   1.000
_cell.length_c   1.000
_cell.angle_alpha   90.00
_cell.angle_beta   90.00
_cell.angle_gamma   90.00
#
_symmetry.space_group_name_H-M   'P 1'
#
loop_
_entity.id
_entity.type
_entity.pdbx_description
1 polymer ?
#
loop_
_entity_poly.entity_id
_entity_poly.type
_entity_poly.pdbx_seq_one_letter_code
_entity_poly.pdbx_strand_id
1 'polypeptide(L)' 'MTGMDYEAYIDAVSEMMDLPIAAGHRPGTARFLAIAAEMAAILGTVDLDDGELVLAPVFRPPNPGETGDA' A
#
# COMPACT_ATOMS: atom_id res chain seq x y z
N MET A 1 18.87 9.24 5.17
CA MET A 1 17.92 8.53 4.30
C MET A 1 18.23 8.91 2.86
N THR A 2 18.69 7.96 2.07
CA THR A 2 18.73 8.11 0.61
C THR A 2 17.32 8.43 0.14
N GLY A 3 17.15 9.56 -0.55
CA GLY A 3 15.88 9.92 -1.16
C GLY A 3 15.50 8.85 -2.18
N MET A 4 14.28 8.34 -2.11
CA MET A 4 13.75 7.42 -3.12
C MET A 4 13.72 8.12 -4.48
N ASP A 5 14.15 7.42 -5.52
CA ASP A 5 13.95 7.86 -6.90
C ASP A 5 12.54 7.44 -7.34
N TYR A 6 11.61 8.40 -7.28
CA TYR A 6 10.21 8.14 -7.61
C TYR A 6 9.98 7.86 -9.08
N GLU A 7 10.81 8.36 -9.99
CA GLU A 7 10.65 8.08 -11.42
C GLU A 7 11.02 6.63 -11.73
N ALA A 8 12.15 6.15 -11.17
CA ALA A 8 12.54 4.75 -11.28
C ALA A 8 11.52 3.82 -10.61
N TYR A 9 10.93 4.24 -9.48
CA TYR A 9 9.88 3.47 -8.81
C TYR A 9 8.60 3.40 -9.64
N ILE A 10 8.17 4.51 -10.23
CA ILE A 10 7.00 4.56 -11.11
C ILE A 10 7.20 3.61 -12.29
N ASP A 11 8.37 3.63 -12.93
CA ASP A 11 8.65 2.72 -14.05
C ASP A 11 8.54 1.25 -13.64
N ALA A 12 9.23 0.87 -12.57
CA ALA A 12 9.26 -0.52 -12.12
C ALA A 12 7.88 -1.05 -11.70
N VAL A 13 7.11 -0.25 -10.96
CA VAL A 13 5.81 -0.70 -10.43
C VAL A 13 4.71 -0.65 -11.49
N SER A 14 4.72 0.36 -12.36
CA SER A 14 3.76 0.42 -13.47
C SER A 14 3.93 -0.75 -14.43
N GLU A 15 5.17 -1.17 -14.71
CA GLU A 15 5.44 -2.36 -15.52
C GLU A 15 4.96 -3.63 -14.82
N MET A 16 5.33 -3.81 -13.54
CA MET A 16 4.95 -4.98 -12.75
C MET A 16 3.43 -5.16 -12.64
N MET A 17 2.68 -4.06 -12.54
CA MET A 17 1.23 -4.07 -12.35
C MET A 17 0.44 -4.02 -13.67
N ASP A 18 1.12 -3.97 -14.82
CA ASP A 18 0.51 -3.71 -16.13
C ASP A 18 -0.42 -2.47 -16.13
N LEU A 19 0.03 -1.42 -15.42
CA LEU A 19 -0.71 -0.18 -15.23
C LEU A 19 0.14 1.02 -15.68
N PRO A 20 0.12 1.35 -16.99
CA PRO A 20 0.93 2.43 -17.53
C PRO A 20 0.45 3.81 -17.03
N ILE A 21 1.38 4.60 -16.51
CA ILE A 21 1.14 5.99 -16.13
C ILE A 21 1.47 6.89 -17.33
N ALA A 22 0.46 7.60 -17.83
CA ALA A 22 0.67 8.58 -18.90
C ALA A 22 1.68 9.67 -18.49
N ALA A 23 2.53 10.11 -19.41
CA ALA A 23 3.61 11.06 -19.13
C ALA A 23 3.13 12.33 -18.41
N GLY A 24 1.96 12.86 -18.77
CA GLY A 24 1.37 14.05 -18.13
C GLY A 24 0.95 13.84 -16.67
N HIS A 25 0.76 12.61 -16.23
CA HIS A 25 0.37 12.28 -14.85
C HIS A 25 1.58 12.01 -13.94
N ARG A 26 2.75 11.67 -14.52
CA ARG A 26 3.95 11.27 -13.75
C ARG A 26 4.36 12.29 -12.68
N PRO A 27 4.40 13.62 -12.94
CA PRO A 27 4.76 14.58 -11.90
C PRO A 27 3.80 14.57 -10.70
N GLY A 28 2.50 14.37 -10.97
CA GLY A 28 1.47 14.24 -9.93
C GLY A 28 1.62 12.95 -9.15
N THR A 29 1.85 11.82 -9.84
CA THR A 29 2.10 10.52 -9.22
C THR A 29 3.34 10.54 -8.34
N ALA A 30 4.45 11.12 -8.80
CA ALA A 30 5.67 11.24 -8.01
C ALA A 30 5.45 12.08 -6.74
N ARG A 31 4.73 13.21 -6.85
CA ARG A 31 4.36 14.03 -5.68
C ARG A 31 3.47 13.27 -4.70
N PHE A 32 2.50 12.50 -5.20
CA PHE A 32 1.64 11.68 -4.34
C PHE A 32 2.45 10.61 -3.60
N LEU A 33 3.35 9.91 -4.29
CA LEU A 33 4.23 8.90 -3.69
C LEU A 33 5.14 9.51 -2.61
N ALA A 34 5.64 10.72 -2.82
CA ALA A 34 6.43 11.42 -1.79
C ALA A 34 5.64 11.66 -0.51
N ILE A 35 4.39 12.14 -0.62
CA ILE A 35 3.50 12.35 0.52
C ILE A 35 3.18 11.01 1.21
N ALA A 36 2.91 9.96 0.43
CA ALA A 36 2.65 8.63 0.97
C ALA A 36 3.88 8.07 1.71
N ALA A 37 5.10 8.33 1.22
CA ALA A 37 6.33 7.94 1.89
C ALA A 37 6.52 8.67 3.24
N GLU A 38 6.15 9.96 3.32
CA GLU A 38 6.14 10.69 4.59
C GLU A 38 5.14 10.08 5.59
N MET A 39 3.94 9.74 5.13
CA MET A 39 2.93 9.07 5.97
C MET A 39 3.41 7.68 6.42
N ALA A 40 4.01 6.90 5.52
CA ALA A 40 4.57 5.59 5.84
C ALA A 40 5.71 5.68 6.86
N ALA A 41 6.55 6.72 6.77
CA ALA A 41 7.60 6.96 7.75
C ALA A 41 7.03 7.22 9.16
N ILE A 42 5.90 7.93 9.27
CA ILE A 42 5.20 8.11 10.55
C ILE A 42 4.72 6.76 11.09
N LEU A 43 4.08 5.94 10.25
CA LEU A 43 3.61 4.60 10.65
C LEU A 43 4.76 3.69 11.09
N GLY A 44 5.92 3.77 10.44
CA GLY A 44 7.11 3.00 10.81
C GLY A 44 7.71 3.35 12.18
N THR A 45 7.21 4.39 12.85
CA THR A 45 7.59 4.71 14.24
C THR A 45 6.73 4.02 15.29
N VAL A 46 5.63 3.38 14.90
CA VAL A 46 4.75 2.65 15.82
C VAL A 46 5.45 1.35 16.21
N ASP A 47 5.63 1.14 17.51
CA ASP A 47 6.16 -0.10 18.06
C ASP A 47 5.07 -1.18 17.97
N LEU A 48 5.25 -2.11 17.04
CA LEU A 48 4.37 -3.26 16.84
C LEU A 48 5.12 -4.49 17.32
N ASP A 49 4.47 -5.31 18.13
CA ASP A 49 5.01 -6.62 18.47
C ASP A 49 4.96 -7.52 17.22
N ASP A 50 6.11 -8.02 16.77
CA ASP A 50 6.23 -8.96 15.64
C ASP A 50 5.41 -10.24 15.85
N GLY A 51 5.06 -10.58 17.10
CA GLY A 51 4.15 -11.67 17.45
C GLY A 51 2.67 -11.33 17.38
N GLU A 52 2.31 -10.04 17.29
CA GLU A 52 0.94 -9.52 17.33
C GLU A 52 0.45 -9.15 15.92
N LEU A 53 0.03 -10.15 15.15
CA LEU A 53 -0.47 -9.98 13.77
C LEU A 53 -2.00 -9.78 13.70
N VAL A 54 -2.57 -9.02 14.64
CA VAL A 54 -4.02 -8.77 14.65
C VAL A 54 -4.38 -7.76 13.57
N LEU A 55 -4.67 -8.25 12.37
CA LEU A 55 -5.25 -7.44 11.30
C LEU A 55 -6.60 -6.85 11.75
N ALA A 56 -6.83 -5.57 11.48
CA ALA A 56 -8.03 -4.86 11.94
C ALA A 56 -9.35 -5.56 11.51
N PRO A 57 -9.47 -6.09 10.28
CA PRO A 57 -10.49 -7.08 9.95
C PRO A 57 -9.91 -8.50 9.91
N VAL A 58 -10.43 -9.38 10.76
CA VAL A 58 -10.20 -10.83 10.68
C VAL A 58 -11.39 -11.45 9.94
N PHE A 59 -11.14 -12.09 8.80
CA PHE A 59 -12.17 -12.89 8.12
C PHE A 59 -12.67 -13.97 9.09
N ARG A 60 -13.99 -14.02 9.31
CA ARG A 60 -14.64 -15.07 10.08
C ARG A 60 -15.50 -15.88 9.11
N PRO A 61 -15.19 -17.17 8.85
CA PRO A 61 -16.07 -18.01 8.07
C PRO A 61 -17.44 -18.08 8.77
N PRO A 62 -18.54 -18.22 8.00
CA PRO A 62 -19.87 -18.38 8.59
C PRO A 62 -19.90 -19.63 9.49
N ASN A 63 -20.72 -19.61 10.54
CA ASN A 63 -20.91 -20.80 11.37
C ASN A 63 -21.55 -21.92 10.54
N PRO A 64 -21.28 -23.21 10.83
CA PRO A 64 -21.95 -24.32 10.16
C PRO A 64 -23.48 -24.19 10.29
N GLY A 65 -24.17 -23.87 9.19
CA GLY A 65 -25.62 -23.69 9.15
C GLY A 65 -26.09 -22.26 8.87
N GLU A 66 -25.21 -21.26 8.87
CA GLU A 66 -25.53 -19.92 8.36
C GLU A 66 -25.43 -19.93 6.83
N THR A 67 -26.57 -20.05 6.13
CA THR A 67 -26.65 -19.72 4.71
C THR A 67 -26.41 -18.22 4.54
N GLY A 68 -25.32 -17.86 3.88
CA GLY A 68 -25.03 -16.47 3.52
C GLY A 68 -26.03 -15.96 2.49
N ASP A 69 -27.15 -15.44 2.97
CA ASP A 69 -27.94 -14.47 2.21
C ASP A 69 -27.35 -13.10 2.52
N ALA A 70 -26.84 -12.46 1.48
CA ALA A 70 -26.12 -11.19 1.51
C ALA A 70 -27.07 -9.99 1.54
#